data_AF-A0A448PE58-F1
#
_entry.id   AF-A0A448PE58-F1
#
_cell.length_a   1.000
_cell.length_b   1.000
_cell.length_c   1.000
_cell.angle_alpha   90.00
_cell.angle_beta   90.00
_cell.angle_gamma   90.00
#
_symmetry.space_group_name_H-M   'P 1'
#
loop_
_entity.id
_entity.type
_entity.pdbx_description
1 polymer ?
#
loop_
_entity_poly.entity_id
_entity_poly.type
_entity_poly.pdbx_seq_one_letter_code
_entity_poly.pdbx_strand_id
1 'polypeptide(L)'
;MAEILGATRLLEIYRAQIFPKLDPGFQGTIESDQIAGEISWELEGFLQFSLLDGVEIPDELLDITEDEVRGGWDPELTERTLDWIAKHREKNAAA
;
A
#
# COMPACT_ATOMS: atom_id res chain seq x y z
N MET A 1 -4.56 18.82 -1.07
CA MET A 1 -5.33 18.07 -2.09
C MET A 1 -4.37 17.01 -2.57
N ALA A 2 -4.62 15.74 -2.26
CA ALA A 2 -3.79 14.68 -2.80
C ALA A 2 -4.16 14.52 -4.29
N GLU A 3 -3.15 14.42 -5.14
CA GLU A 3 -3.32 14.18 -6.57
C GLU A 3 -3.62 12.70 -6.80
N ILE A 4 -4.62 12.39 -7.63
CA ILE A 4 -4.83 11.03 -8.14
C ILE A 4 -3.66 10.73 -9.07
N LEU A 5 -2.65 10.02 -8.55
CA LEU A 5 -1.40 9.69 -9.24
C LEU A 5 -1.57 8.58 -10.28
N GLY A 6 -2.63 7.77 -10.16
CA GLY A 6 -2.83 6.54 -10.92
C GLY A 6 -2.08 5.36 -10.28
N ALA A 7 -2.74 4.21 -10.20
CA ALA A 7 -2.28 3.04 -9.45
C ALA A 7 -0.84 2.57 -9.79
N THR A 8 -0.43 2.64 -11.07
CA THR A 8 0.94 2.29 -11.47
C THR A 8 1.98 3.22 -10.86
N ARG A 9 1.71 4.53 -10.86
CA ARG A 9 2.65 5.52 -10.31
C ARG A 9 2.70 5.45 -8.79
N LEU A 10 1.58 5.14 -8.15
CA LEU A 10 1.52 4.87 -6.71
C LEU A 10 2.42 3.68 -6.33
N LEU A 11 2.34 2.57 -7.07
CA LEU A 11 3.18 1.40 -6.83
C LEU A 11 4.68 1.71 -6.99
N GLU A 12 5.07 2.57 -7.93
CA GLU A 12 6.47 3.00 -8.05
C GLU A 12 6.98 3.71 -6.80
N ILE A 13 6.13 4.51 -6.14
CA ILE A 13 6.47 5.19 -4.89
C ILE A 13 6.63 4.17 -3.76
N TYR A 14 5.72 3.21 -3.63
CA TYR A 14 5.83 2.11 -2.67
C TYR A 14 7.10 1.29 -2.89
N ARG A 15 7.42 0.96 -4.14
CA ARG A 15 8.66 0.25 -4.48
C ARG A 15 9.91 1.04 -4.12
N ALA A 16 9.91 2.35 -4.34
CA ALA A 16 11.07 3.17 -4.00
C ALA A 16 11.25 3.37 -2.50
N GLN A 17 10.15 3.56 -1.76
CA GLN A 17 10.20 4.03 -0.37
C GLN A 17 9.99 2.94 0.68
N ILE A 18 9.22 1.91 0.35
CA ILE A 18 8.76 0.89 1.30
C ILE A 18 9.42 -0.46 1.03
N PHE A 19 9.40 -0.93 -0.22
CA PHE A 19 9.96 -2.23 -0.61
C PHE A 19 11.36 -2.54 -0.05
N PRO A 20 12.38 -1.66 -0.16
CA PRO A 20 13.72 -1.97 0.34
C PRO A 20 13.83 -2.06 1.87
N LYS A 21 12.79 -1.64 2.60
CA LYS A 21 12.74 -1.69 4.07
C LYS A 21 12.09 -2.97 4.58
N LEU A 22 11.39 -3.72 3.73
CA LEU A 22 10.69 -4.94 4.10
C LEU A 22 11.66 -6.12 4.25
N ASP A 23 11.31 -7.10 5.08
CA ASP A 23 11.98 -8.39 5.14
C ASP A 23 11.98 -9.08 3.75
N PRO A 24 13.08 -9.74 3.35
CA PRO A 24 13.17 -10.41 2.05
C PRO A 24 12.06 -11.44 1.77
N GLY A 25 11.50 -12.08 2.80
CA GLY A 25 10.38 -13.01 2.64
C GLY A 25 9.10 -12.31 2.15
N PHE A 26 8.84 -11.09 2.64
CA PHE A 26 7.72 -10.28 2.20
C PHE A 26 7.96 -9.66 0.83
N GLN A 27 9.19 -9.21 0.56
CA GLN A 27 9.59 -8.72 -0.76
C GLN A 27 9.28 -9.75 -1.86
N GLY A 28 9.64 -11.02 -1.65
CA GLY A 28 9.40 -12.08 -2.64
C GLY A 28 7.91 -12.36 -2.92
N THR A 29 7.04 -12.10 -1.95
CA THR A 29 5.59 -12.23 -2.15
C THR A 29 5.06 -11.09 -3.03
N ILE A 30 5.44 -9.85 -2.72
CA ILE A 30 5.06 -8.66 -3.51
C ILE A 30 5.59 -8.77 -4.96
N GLU A 31 6.82 -9.25 -5.15
CA GLU A 31 7.38 -9.48 -6.49
C GLU A 31 6.57 -10.50 -7.29
N SER A 32 6.01 -11.51 -6.62
CA SER A 32 5.16 -12.51 -7.28
C SER A 32 3.85 -11.89 -7.78
N ASP A 33 3.24 -11.00 -6.99
CA ASP A 33 2.03 -10.26 -7.38
C ASP A 33 2.33 -9.29 -8.54
N GLN A 34 3.48 -8.62 -8.50
CA GLN A 34 3.96 -7.79 -9.61
C GLN A 34 4.10 -8.60 -10.90
N ILE A 35 4.70 -9.78 -10.85
CA ILE A 35 4.90 -10.65 -12.02
C ILE A 35 3.55 -11.10 -12.60
N ALA A 36 2.54 -11.31 -11.75
CA ALA A 36 1.18 -11.63 -12.17
C ALA A 36 0.45 -10.43 -12.80
N GLY A 37 0.92 -9.19 -12.56
CA GLY A 37 0.30 -7.97 -13.06
C GLY A 37 -0.93 -7.52 -12.25
N GLU A 38 -1.08 -8.04 -11.03
CA GLU A 38 -2.22 -7.77 -10.15
C GLU A 38 -1.94 -6.55 -9.26
N ILE A 39 -2.21 -5.35 -9.79
CA ILE A 39 -1.89 -4.06 -9.13
C ILE A 39 -2.54 -3.95 -7.74
N SER A 40 -3.78 -4.41 -7.59
CA SER A 40 -4.48 -4.35 -6.30
C SER A 40 -3.83 -5.26 -5.26
N TRP A 41 -3.42 -6.45 -5.66
CA TRP A 41 -2.77 -7.41 -4.77
C TRP A 41 -1.39 -6.93 -4.37
N GLU A 42 -0.64 -6.34 -5.30
CA GLU A 42 0.67 -5.76 -5.00
C GLU A 42 0.56 -4.63 -3.97
N LEU A 43 -0.40 -3.71 -4.15
CA LEU A 43 -0.62 -2.59 -3.22
C LEU A 43 -1.06 -3.09 -1.85
N GLU A 44 -1.98 -4.05 -1.79
CA GLU A 44 -2.40 -4.65 -0.52
C GLU A 44 -1.28 -5.44 0.15
N GLY A 45 -0.42 -6.09 -0.62
CA GLY A 45 0.80 -6.72 -0.12
C GLY A 45 1.71 -5.69 0.55
N PHE A 46 1.94 -4.53 -0.08
CA PHE A 46 2.69 -3.45 0.56
C PHE A 46 2.08 -3.01 1.90
N LEU A 47 0.77 -2.80 1.94
CA LEU A 47 0.08 -2.40 3.17
C LEU A 47 0.15 -3.49 4.24
N GLN A 48 -0.19 -4.73 3.90
CA GLN A 48 -0.21 -5.85 4.84
C GLN A 48 1.19 -6.13 5.39
N PHE A 49 2.19 -6.26 4.53
CA PHE A 49 3.53 -6.66 4.96
C PHE A 49 4.27 -5.55 5.68
N SER A 50 4.06 -4.27 5.31
CA SER A 50 4.62 -3.17 6.09
C SER A 50 4.05 -3.14 7.51
N LEU A 51 2.78 -3.49 7.68
CA LEU A 51 2.16 -3.56 9.00
C LEU A 51 2.78 -4.71 9.82
N LEU A 52 2.88 -5.90 9.23
CA LEU A 52 3.45 -7.10 9.87
C LEU A 52 4.93 -6.94 10.23
N ASP A 53 5.70 -6.32 9.34
CA ASP A 53 7.14 -6.13 9.49
C ASP A 53 7.51 -4.91 10.33
N GLY A 54 6.50 -4.17 10.81
CA GLY A 54 6.74 -2.97 11.61
C GLY A 54 7.25 -1.77 10.80
N VAL A 55 7.35 -1.85 9.48
CA VAL A 55 7.70 -0.72 8.60
C VAL A 55 6.61 0.35 8.61
N GLU A 56 7.00 1.59 8.86
CA GLU A 56 6.11 2.74 8.83
C GLU A 56 5.84 3.18 7.38
N ILE A 57 4.57 3.37 7.04
CA ILE A 57 4.16 4.02 5.80
C ILE A 57 3.79 5.47 6.15
N PRO A 58 4.38 6.48 5.50
CA PRO A 58 4.06 7.88 5.77
C PRO A 58 2.58 8.18 5.55
N ASP A 59 1.99 9.01 6.41
CA ASP A 59 0.57 9.41 6.31
C ASP A 59 0.24 10.05 4.95
N GLU A 60 1.15 10.84 4.38
CA GLU A 60 0.99 11.40 3.04
C GLU A 60 0.82 10.32 1.96
N LEU A 61 1.57 9.22 2.06
CA LEU A 61 1.44 8.12 1.12
C LEU A 61 0.13 7.36 1.34
N LEU A 62 -0.34 7.23 2.58
CA LEU A 62 -1.64 6.65 2.91
C LEU A 62 -2.81 7.50 2.38
N ASP A 63 -2.70 8.83 2.46
CA ASP A 63 -3.70 9.76 1.92
C ASP A 63 -3.80 9.64 0.39
N ILE A 64 -2.67 9.57 -0.30
CA ILE A 64 -2.63 9.35 -1.76
C ILE A 64 -3.26 7.99 -2.10
N THR A 65 -2.94 6.94 -1.34
CA THR A 65 -3.51 5.61 -1.54
C THR A 65 -5.02 5.61 -1.33
N GLU A 66 -5.52 6.29 -0.31
CA GLU A 66 -6.96 6.44 -0.03
C GLU A 66 -7.69 7.13 -1.18
N ASP A 67 -7.15 8.22 -1.70
CA ASP A 67 -7.74 8.95 -2.83
C ASP A 67 -7.73 8.11 -4.12
N GLU A 68 -6.67 7.34 -4.37
CA GLU A 68 -6.58 6.45 -5.53
C GLU A 68 -7.63 5.33 -5.49
N VAL A 69 -7.78 4.62 -4.37
CA VAL A 69 -8.73 3.50 -4.29
C VAL A 69 -10.18 3.99 -4.35
N ARG A 70 -10.48 5.14 -3.75
CA ARG A 70 -11.80 5.78 -3.87
C ARG A 70 -12.08 6.30 -5.27
N GLY A 71 -11.06 6.49 -6.09
CA GLY A 71 -11.13 7.03 -7.44
C GLY A 71 -11.74 6.10 -8.49
N GLY A 72 -11.98 4.83 -8.18
CA GLY A 72 -12.67 3.91 -9.10
C GLY A 72 -12.31 2.44 -9.00
N TRP A 73 -11.75 2.00 -7.88
CA TRP A 73 -11.51 0.56 -7.66
C TRP A 73 -12.82 -0.17 -7.39
N ASP A 74 -12.76 -1.51 -7.45
CA ASP A 74 -13.86 -2.34 -7.01
C ASP A 74 -14.24 -2.00 -5.54
N PRO A 75 -15.54 -1.90 -5.19
CA PRO A 75 -15.95 -1.50 -3.86
C PRO A 75 -15.44 -2.40 -2.73
N GLU A 76 -15.38 -3.72 -2.95
CA GLU A 76 -14.89 -4.67 -1.93
C GLU A 76 -13.38 -4.50 -1.71
N LEU A 77 -12.63 -4.35 -2.80
CA LEU A 77 -11.19 -4.06 -2.73
C LEU A 77 -10.93 -2.70 -2.08
N THR A 78 -11.78 -1.71 -2.36
CA THR A 78 -11.68 -0.37 -1.77
C THR A 78 -11.87 -0.45 -0.26
N GLU A 79 -12.95 -1.08 0.22
CA GLU A 79 -13.22 -1.22 1.65
C GLU A 79 -12.08 -1.95 2.37
N ARG A 80 -11.61 -3.07 1.81
CA ARG A 80 -10.49 -3.83 2.36
C ARG A 80 -9.19 -3.01 2.42
N THR A 81 -8.91 -2.21 1.40
CA THR A 81 -7.71 -1.36 1.36
C THR A 81 -7.82 -0.21 2.37
N LEU A 82 -9.00 0.37 2.55
CA LEU A 82 -9.26 1.41 3.55
C LEU A 82 -9.07 0.88 4.98
N ASP A 83 -9.47 -0.36 5.25
CA ASP A 83 -9.21 -1.01 6.54
C ASP A 83 -7.72 -1.15 6.83
N TRP A 84 -6.90 -1.45 5.82
CA TRP A 84 -5.46 -1.48 5.97
C TRP A 84 -4.88 -0.09 6.26
N ILE A 85 -5.34 0.93 5.53
CA ILE A 85 -4.93 2.32 5.75
C ILE A 85 -5.25 2.77 7.18
N ALA A 86 -6.45 2.44 7.68
CA ALA A 86 -6.84 2.76 9.05
C ALA A 86 -5.89 2.15 10.08
N LYS A 87 -5.52 0.86 9.92
CA LYS A 87 -4.56 0.18 10.80
C LYS A 87 -3.18 0.84 10.80
N HIS A 88 -2.71 1.30 9.63
CA HIS A 88 -1.44 2.04 9.55
C HIS A 88 -1.52 3.37 10.27
N ARG A 89 -2.59 4.15 10.09
CA ARG A 89 -2.78 5.41 10.81
C ARG A 89 -2.85 5.21 12.32
N GLU A 90 -3.53 4.17 12.78
CA GLU A 90 -3.56 3.80 14.21
C GLU A 90 -2.16 3.48 14.74
N LYS A 91 -1.38 2.71 13.98
CA LYS A 91 0.02 2.39 14.31
C LYS A 91 0.88 3.66 14.36
N ASN A 92 0.79 4.51 13.35
CA ASN A 92 1.56 5.76 13.25
C ASN A 92 1.24 6.72 14.41
N ALA A 93 -0.05 6.80 14.81
CA ALA A 93 -0.47 7.63 15.93
C ALA A 93 -0.02 7.10 17.31
N ALA A 94 0.34 5.82 17.41
CA ALA A 94 0.80 5.17 18.63
C ALA A 94 2.33 5.15 18.80
N ALA A 95 3.08 5.55 17.77
CA ALA A 95 4.53 5.65 17.76
C ALA A 95 5.03 6.99 18.34
#